data_AF-A0AA96CBD7-F1
#
_entry.id   AF-A0AA96CBD7-F1
#
_cell.length_a   1.000
_cell.length_b   1.000
_cell.length_c   1.000
_cell.angle_alpha   90.00
_cell.angle_beta   90.00
_cell.angle_gamma   90.00
#
_symmetry.space_group_name_H-M   'P 1'
#
loop_
_entity.id
_entity.type
_entity.pdbx_description
1 polymer ?
#
loop_
_entity_poly.entity_id
_entity_poly.type
_entity_poly.pdbx_seq_one_letter_code
_entity_poly.pdbx_strand_id
1 'polypeptide(L)'
;MAALAYSHADLFADEPVVSAREMPLRSTAGLSERRFTAWRGRSGRRYVASVFTVFDDHALGFTDAVLLAVSPDRQILAARDSGPFGVEAALTRWRQAVTQAGAREIHVHLLAEDGMSRRAALLDLMPEV
;
A
#
# COMPACT_ATOMS: atom_id res chain seq x y z
N MET A 1 6.86 54.30 4.07
CA MET A 1 5.76 53.49 3.50
C MET A 1 6.35 52.62 2.39
N ALA A 2 6.91 51.46 2.75
CA ALA A 2 7.49 50.51 1.80
C ALA A 2 6.48 49.37 1.62
N ALA A 3 5.99 49.18 0.39
CA ALA A 3 5.11 48.07 0.05
C ALA A 3 5.97 46.81 -0.11
N LEU A 4 5.73 45.81 0.76
CA LEU A 4 6.29 44.47 0.58
C LEU A 4 5.63 43.83 -0.65
N ALA A 5 6.42 43.61 -1.69
CA ALA A 5 6.05 42.74 -2.80
C ALA A 5 6.05 41.30 -2.28
N TYR A 6 4.85 40.76 -2.02
CA TYR A 6 4.67 39.31 -1.87
C TYR A 6 4.99 38.66 -3.22
N SER A 7 6.11 37.95 -3.32
CA SER A 7 6.42 37.18 -4.52
C SER A 7 5.44 36.02 -4.63
N HIS A 8 4.64 36.06 -5.68
CA HIS A 8 3.58 35.12 -6.03
C HIS A 8 4.17 33.82 -6.64
N ALA A 9 5.18 33.23 -5.99
CA ALA A 9 6.01 32.16 -6.57
C ALA A 9 5.57 30.73 -6.19
N ASP A 10 4.68 30.55 -5.21
CA ASP A 10 4.40 29.20 -4.66
C ASP A 10 2.98 28.67 -4.96
N LEU A 11 2.14 29.37 -5.74
CA LEU A 11 0.77 28.89 -6.02
C LEU A 11 0.70 27.69 -6.99
N PHE A 12 1.83 27.30 -7.58
CA PHE A 12 1.96 26.13 -8.47
C PHE A 12 3.05 25.17 -8.01
N ALA A 13 3.42 25.20 -6.71
CA ALA A 13 4.05 24.01 -6.17
C ALA A 13 3.07 22.86 -6.44
N ASP A 14 3.50 21.85 -7.20
CA ASP A 14 2.77 20.59 -7.38
C ASP A 14 2.18 20.25 -6.01
N GLU A 15 0.85 20.32 -5.87
CA GLU A 15 0.20 19.80 -4.67
C GLU A 15 0.78 18.40 -4.50
N PRO A 16 1.46 18.10 -3.38
CA PRO A 16 2.19 16.85 -3.26
C PRO A 16 1.18 15.75 -3.55
N VAL A 17 1.36 15.03 -4.66
CA VAL A 17 0.48 13.94 -5.06
C VAL A 17 0.36 13.08 -3.82
N VAL A 18 -0.82 13.08 -3.18
CA VAL A 18 -1.00 12.49 -1.86
C VAL A 18 -0.94 10.98 -2.07
N SER A 19 0.28 10.46 -2.05
CA SER A 19 0.55 9.05 -2.26
C SER A 19 0.27 8.30 -0.98
N ALA A 20 -0.15 7.05 -1.14
CA ALA A 20 -0.35 6.19 -0.01
C ALA A 20 0.98 6.04 0.74
N ARG A 21 0.94 6.27 2.05
CA ARG A 21 2.13 6.21 2.90
C ARG A 21 1.97 5.21 4.01
N GLU A 22 3.06 4.55 4.34
CA GLU A 22 3.09 3.63 5.46
C GLU A 22 3.06 4.39 6.80
N MET A 23 2.27 3.88 7.73
CA MET A 23 1.98 4.44 9.05
C MET A 23 2.02 3.30 10.09
N PRO A 24 3.20 2.98 10.65
CA PRO A 24 3.36 1.91 11.63
C PRO A 24 2.35 2.00 12.78
N LEU A 25 1.93 0.85 13.31
CA LEU A 25 1.03 0.79 14.45
C LEU A 25 1.78 1.18 15.72
N ARG A 26 1.23 2.09 16.53
CA ARG A 26 1.86 2.44 17.82
C ARG A 26 1.88 1.27 18.79
N SER A 27 0.90 0.37 18.70
CA SER A 27 0.80 -0.84 19.52
C SER A 27 1.87 -1.89 19.20
N THR A 28 2.58 -1.77 18.07
CA THR A 28 3.71 -2.64 17.74
C THR A 28 5.06 -2.04 18.14
N ALA A 29 5.07 -0.87 18.79
CA ALA A 29 6.30 -0.28 19.30
C ALA A 29 6.93 -1.20 20.36
N GLY A 30 8.18 -1.60 20.15
CA GLY A 30 8.91 -2.52 21.04
C GLY A 30 8.77 -4.01 20.70
N LEU A 31 7.99 -4.38 19.67
CA LEU A 31 8.03 -5.74 19.14
C LEU A 31 9.26 -5.91 18.23
N SER A 32 9.99 -7.00 18.43
CA SER A 32 11.16 -7.37 17.61
C SER A 32 10.78 -7.73 16.17
N GLU A 33 9.56 -8.21 15.95
CA GLU A 33 9.06 -8.57 14.62
C GLU A 33 7.92 -7.65 14.17
N ARG A 34 8.09 -7.06 12.98
CA ARG A 34 7.09 -6.20 12.36
C ARG A 34 6.05 -7.05 11.61
N ARG A 35 5.10 -7.63 12.36
CA ARG A 35 4.03 -8.47 11.78
C ARG A 35 2.87 -7.69 11.19
N PHE A 36 2.67 -6.45 11.63
CA PHE A 36 1.58 -5.59 11.19
C PHE A 36 2.05 -4.18 10.90
N THR A 37 1.38 -3.55 9.95
CA THR A 37 1.57 -2.16 9.58
C THR A 37 0.21 -1.53 9.25
N ALA A 38 0.19 -0.24 8.99
CA ALA A 38 -0.96 0.37 8.33
C ALA A 38 -0.51 1.30 7.22
N TRP A 39 -1.40 1.53 6.27
CA TRP A 39 -1.24 2.49 5.20
C TRP A 39 -2.28 3.58 5.36
N ARG A 40 -1.90 4.81 5.06
CA ARG A 40 -2.84 5.90 4.88
C ARG A 40 -2.94 6.16 3.39
N GLY A 41 -4.11 5.92 2.81
CA GLY A 41 -4.38 6.20 1.40
C GLY A 41 -4.59 7.69 1.13
N ARG A 42 -4.79 8.04 -0.13
CA ARG A 42 -4.99 9.44 -0.62
C ARG A 42 -6.16 10.12 0.08
N SER A 43 -7.25 9.38 0.33
CA SER A 43 -8.43 9.87 1.05
C SER A 43 -8.18 10.15 2.54
N GLY A 44 -7.01 9.77 3.07
CA GLY A 44 -6.69 9.84 4.50
C GLY A 44 -7.19 8.65 5.31
N ARG A 45 -7.95 7.72 4.70
CA ARG A 45 -8.38 6.46 5.30
C ARG A 45 -7.19 5.58 5.66
N ARG A 46 -7.36 4.77 6.71
CA ARG A 46 -6.32 3.89 7.24
C ARG A 46 -6.64 2.44 6.90
N TYR A 47 -5.66 1.73 6.34
CA TYR A 47 -5.73 0.34 5.94
C TYR A 47 -4.69 -0.47 6.72
N VAL A 48 -5.13 -1.31 7.66
CA VAL A 48 -4.23 -2.18 8.43
C VAL A 48 -3.86 -3.39 7.58
N ALA A 49 -2.59 -3.78 7.60
CA ALA A 49 -2.12 -4.92 6.83
C ALA A 49 -1.15 -5.78 7.64
N SER A 50 -1.22 -7.09 7.43
CA SER A 50 -0.20 -8.05 7.85
C SER A 50 1.01 -7.96 6.93
N VAL A 51 2.21 -8.12 7.47
CA VAL A 51 3.47 -8.02 6.73
C VAL A 51 4.07 -9.40 6.54
N PHE A 52 4.36 -9.76 5.30
CA PHE A 52 5.04 -10.98 4.93
C PHE A 52 6.26 -10.66 4.08
N THR A 53 7.30 -11.50 4.14
CA THR A 53 8.38 -11.41 3.15
C THR A 53 7.84 -11.79 1.77
N VAL A 54 8.43 -11.26 0.70
CA VAL A 54 7.97 -11.54 -0.67
C VAL A 54 8.05 -13.04 -1.02
N PHE A 55 8.87 -13.82 -0.32
CA PHE A 55 9.03 -15.26 -0.53
C PHE A 55 8.17 -16.12 0.41
N ASP A 56 7.40 -15.51 1.31
CA ASP A 56 6.50 -16.24 2.18
C ASP A 56 5.26 -16.70 1.41
N ASP A 57 5.08 -18.02 1.28
CA ASP A 57 3.96 -18.60 0.55
C ASP A 57 2.61 -18.31 1.22
N HIS A 58 2.57 -18.05 2.54
CA HIS A 58 1.33 -17.70 3.24
C HIS A 58 0.74 -16.38 2.73
N ALA A 59 1.56 -15.46 2.21
CA ALA A 59 1.09 -14.18 1.70
C ALA A 59 0.09 -14.31 0.55
N LEU A 60 0.18 -15.39 -0.23
CA LEU A 60 -0.70 -15.65 -1.38
C LEU A 60 -1.90 -16.54 -1.04
N GLY A 61 -1.92 -17.13 0.16
CA GLY A 61 -2.99 -18.04 0.59
C GLY A 61 -4.30 -17.37 1.01
N PHE A 62 -4.32 -16.05 1.11
CA PHE A 62 -5.51 -15.29 1.52
C PHE A 62 -6.44 -14.99 0.35
N THR A 63 -7.69 -15.44 0.43
CA THR A 63 -8.77 -15.07 -0.50
C THR A 63 -9.41 -13.76 -0.08
N ASP A 64 -10.04 -13.07 -1.05
CA ASP A 64 -10.77 -11.83 -0.79
C ASP A 64 -9.94 -10.78 -0.04
N ALA A 65 -8.67 -10.65 -0.41
CA ALA A 65 -7.70 -9.79 0.24
C ALA A 65 -7.13 -8.76 -0.74
N VAL A 66 -6.73 -7.60 -0.22
CA VAL A 66 -5.90 -6.65 -0.96
C VAL A 66 -4.44 -6.95 -0.67
N LEU A 67 -3.70 -7.31 -1.72
CA LEU A 67 -2.26 -7.58 -1.67
C LEU A 67 -1.50 -6.35 -2.16
N LEU A 68 -0.52 -5.89 -1.38
CA LEU A 68 0.36 -4.79 -1.72
C LEU A 68 1.79 -5.31 -1.79
N ALA A 69 2.44 -5.18 -2.95
CA ALA A 69 3.87 -5.44 -3.08
C ALA A 69 4.65 -4.19 -2.71
N VAL A 70 5.56 -4.32 -1.75
CA VAL A 70 6.22 -3.17 -1.12
C VAL A 70 7.74 -3.25 -1.23
N SER A 71 8.34 -2.13 -1.61
CA SER A 71 9.79 -1.96 -1.74
C SER A 71 10.48 -1.83 -0.36
N PRO A 72 11.82 -1.95 -0.28
CA PRO A 72 12.57 -1.65 0.94
C PRO A 72 12.28 -0.23 1.48
N ASP A 73 12.10 0.73 0.57
CA ASP A 73 11.83 2.15 0.85
C ASP A 73 10.36 2.44 1.17
N ARG A 74 9.58 1.38 1.45
CA ARG A 74 8.19 1.47 1.89
C ARG A 74 7.28 2.16 0.88
N GLN A 75 7.51 1.87 -0.40
CA GLN A 75 6.65 2.28 -1.51
C GLN A 75 5.83 1.09 -2.02
N ILE A 76 4.56 1.32 -2.34
CA ILE A 76 3.73 0.32 -3.01
C ILE A 76 4.12 0.28 -4.49
N LEU A 77 4.67 -0.84 -4.94
CA LEU A 77 5.07 -1.05 -6.33
C LEU A 77 3.92 -1.59 -7.18
N ALA A 78 3.06 -2.40 -6.57
CA ALA A 78 1.85 -2.92 -7.18
C ALA A 78 0.85 -3.31 -6.11
N ALA A 79 -0.44 -3.21 -6.43
CA ALA A 79 -1.51 -3.71 -5.60
C ALA A 79 -2.50 -4.53 -6.43
N ARG A 80 -3.14 -5.52 -5.81
CA ARG A 80 -4.19 -6.31 -6.45
C ARG A 80 -5.17 -6.91 -5.46
N ASP A 81 -6.34 -7.27 -5.95
CA ASP A 81 -7.25 -8.19 -5.28
C ASP A 81 -6.75 -9.63 -5.50
N SER A 82 -6.77 -10.46 -4.45
CA SER A 82 -6.51 -11.89 -4.55
C SER A 82 -7.69 -12.68 -5.15
N GLY A 83 -8.90 -12.12 -5.06
CA GLY A 83 -10.13 -12.70 -5.56
C GLY A 83 -10.67 -13.85 -4.70
N PRO A 84 -11.90 -14.33 -5.01
CA PRO A 84 -12.58 -15.34 -4.20
C PRO A 84 -12.00 -16.75 -4.35
N PHE A 85 -11.27 -17.03 -5.44
CA PHE A 85 -10.76 -18.38 -5.76
C PHE A 85 -9.24 -18.48 -5.73
N GLY A 86 -8.54 -17.49 -5.15
CA GLY A 86 -7.10 -17.54 -4.88
C GLY A 86 -6.30 -18.16 -6.02
N VAL A 87 -6.49 -17.67 -7.26
CA VAL A 87 -5.97 -18.33 -8.47
C VAL A 87 -4.45 -18.39 -8.39
N GLU A 88 -3.95 -19.53 -7.90
CA GLU A 88 -2.58 -19.68 -7.39
C GLU A 88 -1.56 -19.31 -8.46
N ALA A 89 -1.74 -19.84 -9.68
CA ALA A 89 -0.87 -19.52 -10.81
C ALA A 89 -0.83 -18.01 -11.15
N ALA A 90 -1.96 -17.30 -11.03
CA ALA A 90 -1.99 -15.85 -11.30
C ALA A 90 -1.32 -15.06 -10.18
N LEU A 91 -1.44 -15.50 -8.93
CA LEU A 91 -0.78 -14.90 -7.77
C LEU A 91 0.73 -15.16 -7.78
N THR A 92 1.15 -16.37 -8.14
CA THR A 92 2.57 -16.72 -8.32
C THR A 92 3.22 -15.90 -9.42
N ARG A 93 2.57 -15.75 -10.59
CA ARG A 93 3.09 -14.89 -11.68
C ARG A 93 3.20 -13.43 -11.24
N TRP A 94 2.20 -12.93 -10.54
CA TRP A 94 2.24 -11.57 -9.98
C TRP A 94 3.39 -11.41 -9.00
N ARG A 95 3.58 -12.36 -8.07
CA ARG A 95 4.73 -12.38 -7.13
C ARG A 95 6.05 -12.30 -7.88
N GLN A 96 6.24 -13.13 -8.92
CA GLN A 96 7.46 -13.10 -9.73
C GLN A 96 7.70 -11.72 -10.36
N ALA A 97 6.67 -11.10 -10.94
CA ALA A 97 6.76 -9.79 -11.55
C ALA A 97 7.13 -8.69 -10.53
N VAL A 98 6.49 -8.67 -9.36
CA VAL A 98 6.77 -7.65 -8.35
C VAL A 98 8.12 -7.87 -7.66
N THR A 99 8.57 -9.11 -7.49
CA THR A 99 9.92 -9.41 -7.01
C THR A 99 10.97 -8.87 -7.99
N GLN A 100 10.77 -9.05 -9.30
CA GLN A 100 11.64 -8.48 -10.33
C GLN A 100 11.63 -6.95 -10.33
N ALA A 101 10.48 -6.33 -10.00
CA ALA A 101 10.35 -4.89 -9.80
C ALA A 101 10.96 -4.37 -8.49
N GLY A 102 11.51 -5.24 -7.63
CA GLY A 102 12.22 -4.86 -6.40
C GLY A 102 11.39 -4.95 -5.12
N ALA A 103 10.21 -5.57 -5.14
CA ALA A 103 9.43 -5.83 -3.93
C ALA A 103 10.19 -6.75 -2.96
N ARG A 104 10.14 -6.43 -1.67
CA ARG A 104 10.70 -7.26 -0.58
C ARG A 104 9.67 -7.78 0.38
N GLU A 105 8.53 -7.12 0.46
CA GLU A 105 7.44 -7.48 1.35
C GLU A 105 6.13 -7.53 0.57
N ILE A 106 5.22 -8.39 1.03
CA ILE A 106 3.82 -8.42 0.63
C ILE A 106 2.99 -8.04 1.85
N HIS A 107 2.25 -6.95 1.76
CA HIS A 107 1.32 -6.54 2.79
C HIS A 107 -0.08 -6.99 2.43
N VAL A 108 -0.77 -7.67 3.35
CA VAL A 108 -2.08 -8.26 3.13
C VAL A 108 -3.13 -7.51 3.97
N HIS A 109 -4.09 -6.88 3.32
CA HIS A 109 -5.22 -6.20 3.96
C HIS A 109 -6.49 -7.04 3.82
N LEU A 110 -7.00 -7.54 4.96
CA LEU A 110 -8.15 -8.45 5.06
C LEU A 110 -9.44 -7.77 5.56
N LEU A 111 -9.39 -6.49 5.92
CA LEU A 111 -10.50 -5.80 6.59
C LEU A 111 -11.52 -5.18 5.63
N ALA A 112 -11.39 -5.44 4.34
CA ALA A 112 -12.37 -5.02 3.35
C ALA A 112 -13.48 -6.06 3.27
N GLU A 113 -14.69 -5.68 3.69
CA GLU A 113 -15.82 -6.59 3.92
C GLU A 113 -16.37 -7.21 2.62
N ASP A 114 -16.23 -6.51 1.50
CA ASP A 114 -16.73 -6.94 0.19
C ASP A 114 -15.82 -6.50 -0.97
N GLY A 115 -16.16 -6.95 -2.18
CA GLY A 115 -15.40 -6.60 -3.38
C GLY A 115 -15.38 -5.10 -3.68
N MET A 116 -16.43 -4.36 -3.30
CA MET A 116 -16.49 -2.91 -3.48
C MET A 116 -15.51 -2.19 -2.54
N SER A 117 -15.43 -2.62 -1.29
CA SER A 117 -14.50 -2.12 -0.28
C SER A 117 -13.06 -2.42 -0.68
N ARG A 118 -12.79 -3.60 -1.24
CA ARG A 118 -11.46 -3.95 -1.80
C ARG A 118 -11.10 -3.07 -2.99
N ARG A 119 -12.04 -2.87 -3.93
CA ARG A 119 -11.85 -1.97 -5.06
C ARG A 119 -11.55 -0.55 -4.62
N ALA A 120 -12.29 -0.04 -3.63
CA ALA A 120 -12.08 1.28 -3.06
C ALA A 120 -10.72 1.40 -2.37
N ALA A 121 -10.29 0.38 -1.62
CA ALA A 121 -8.95 0.34 -1.02
C ALA A 121 -7.85 0.36 -2.09
N LEU A 122 -7.98 -0.40 -3.17
CA LEU A 122 -7.01 -0.40 -4.28
C LEU A 122 -6.89 0.98 -4.94
N LEU A 123 -8.02 1.63 -5.19
CA LEU A 123 -8.04 2.98 -5.78
C LEU A 123 -7.44 4.04 -4.85
N ASP A 124 -7.61 3.86 -3.53
CA ASP A 124 -7.09 4.80 -2.55
C ASP A 124 -5.61 4.58 -2.20
N LEU A 125 -5.08 3.38 -2.48
CA LEU A 125 -3.71 3.00 -2.15
C LEU A 125 -2.75 3.11 -3.34
N MET A 126 -3.26 3.05 -4.58
CA MET A 126 -2.45 3.20 -5.78
C MET A 126 -2.47 4.65 -6.30
N PRO A 127 -1.37 5.13 -6.91
CA PRO A 127 -1.37 6.42 -7.60
C PRO A 127 -2.38 6.40 -8.76
N GLU A 128 -2.94 7.59 -9.07
CA GLU A 128 -3.67 7.77 -10.34
C GLU A 128 -2.65 7.70 -11.49
N VAL A 129 -3.00 6.93 -12.52
CA VAL A 129 -2.16 6.69 -13.71
C VAL A 129 -2.56 7.64 -14.81
#